data_AF-A0A7I7Q3D2-F1
#
_entry.id   AF-A0A7I7Q3D2-F1
#
_cell.length_a   1.000
_cell.length_b   1.000
_cell.length_c   1.000
_cell.angle_alpha   90.00
_cell.angle_beta   90.00
_cell.angle_gamma   90.00
#
_symmetry.space_group_name_H-M   'P 1'
#
loop_
_entity.id
_entity.type
_entity.pdbx_description
1 polymer ?
#
loop_
_entity_poly.entity_id
_entity_poly.type
_entity_poly.pdbx_seq_one_letter_code
_entity_poly.pdbx_strand_id
1 'polypeptide(L)'
;MTHRWLLAATLIAGLAISGCSSGSKTTTPSGSSTKSSSSASAASTSSSSETTEAAPTTTLDISQCVDVTGANADLLTASDNAAARKAADTLEKYDPPSKVKDAIEHFVTTGGAHFDDPDYTKNNKLVSDWVKGVCPT
;
A
#
# COMPACT_ATOMS: atom_id res chain seq x y z
N MET A 1 41.27 -30.33 8.22
CA MET A 1 41.57 -28.95 7.77
C MET A 1 40.50 -28.04 8.35
N THR A 2 40.88 -27.24 9.33
CA THR A 2 39.97 -26.37 10.11
C THR A 2 39.77 -25.05 9.37
N HIS A 3 38.52 -24.74 9.00
CA HIS A 3 38.18 -23.47 8.35
C HIS A 3 38.24 -22.32 9.35
N ARG A 4 39.10 -21.35 9.04
CA ARG A 4 39.42 -20.16 9.83
C ARG A 4 38.28 -19.16 9.69
N TRP A 5 37.64 -18.86 10.81
CA TRP A 5 36.69 -17.76 10.97
C TRP A 5 37.40 -16.41 10.84
N LEU A 6 36.85 -15.50 10.05
CA LEU A 6 37.24 -14.09 10.03
C LEU A 6 36.22 -13.29 10.84
N LEU A 7 36.65 -12.81 12.00
CA LEU A 7 35.94 -11.83 12.83
C LEU A 7 36.13 -10.45 12.19
N ALA A 8 35.04 -9.81 11.78
CA ALA A 8 35.01 -8.39 11.45
C ALA A 8 34.42 -7.62 12.64
N ALA A 9 35.23 -6.76 13.23
CA ALA A 9 34.84 -5.87 14.31
C ALA A 9 34.15 -4.62 13.74
N THR A 10 32.96 -4.30 14.24
CA THR A 10 32.31 -3.00 14.03
C THR A 10 32.02 -2.36 15.38
N LEU A 11 32.79 -1.31 15.68
CA LEU A 11 32.44 -0.26 16.62
C LEU A 11 31.35 0.62 15.96
N ILE A 12 30.41 1.16 16.73
CA ILE A 12 30.18 2.62 16.90
C ILE A 12 28.84 2.93 17.60
N ALA A 13 28.97 3.86 18.56
CA ALA A 13 28.02 4.84 19.12
C ALA A 13 26.81 4.37 19.93
N GLY A 14 26.86 4.71 21.22
CA GLY A 14 25.69 4.85 22.07
C GLY A 14 24.98 6.18 21.81
N LEU A 15 23.65 6.13 21.84
CA LEU A 15 22.77 7.29 22.01
C LEU A 15 21.88 6.98 23.22
N ALA A 16 22.18 7.61 24.35
CA ALA A 16 21.26 7.71 25.46
C ALA A 16 20.52 9.04 25.33
N ILE A 17 19.22 8.98 25.07
CA ILE A 17 18.29 10.08 25.37
C ILE A 17 17.04 9.46 26.01
N SER A 18 16.71 10.01 27.17
CA SER A 18 15.72 9.54 28.14
C SER A 18 14.36 10.23 27.97
N GLY A 19 13.30 9.50 28.37
CA GLY A 19 12.01 10.03 28.86
C GLY A 19 10.97 10.43 27.80
N CYS A 20 9.66 10.41 28.04
CA CYS A 20 8.80 9.89 29.11
C CYS A 20 7.33 10.11 28.67
N SER A 21 6.41 9.27 29.15
CA SER A 21 4.98 9.54 29.37
C SER A 21 3.98 9.32 28.22
N SER A 22 3.28 8.18 28.29
CA SER A 22 1.89 8.21 28.72
C SER A 22 1.43 6.81 29.10
N GLY A 23 1.09 6.66 30.38
CA GLY A 23 0.40 5.49 30.88
C GLY A 23 -1.11 5.68 30.76
N SER A 24 -1.80 4.61 30.41
CA SER A 24 -3.06 4.24 31.06
C SER A 24 -3.32 2.76 30.79
N LYS A 25 -3.15 1.96 31.84
CA LYS A 25 -3.72 0.63 31.93
C LYS A 25 -5.22 0.77 32.11
N THR A 26 -6.00 0.08 31.29
CA THR A 26 -7.32 -0.40 31.70
C THR A 26 -7.39 -1.87 31.38
N THR A 27 -7.37 -2.66 32.44
CA THR A 27 -7.70 -4.08 32.46
C THR A 27 -8.99 -4.20 33.24
N THR A 28 -10.07 -4.67 32.61
CA THR A 28 -11.12 -5.40 33.34
C THR A 28 -11.85 -6.37 32.39
N PRO A 29 -12.21 -7.58 32.86
CA PRO A 29 -12.61 -8.71 32.01
C PRO A 29 -14.12 -8.95 31.98
N SER A 30 -14.57 -9.74 31.00
CA SER A 30 -15.74 -10.67 31.03
C SER A 30 -15.68 -11.45 29.72
N GLY A 31 -15.55 -12.78 29.69
CA GLY A 31 -16.64 -13.74 29.96
C GLY A 31 -17.68 -13.66 28.83
N SER A 32 -17.99 -14.66 28.01
CA SER A 32 -17.88 -16.12 28.12
C SER A 32 -18.02 -16.76 26.73
N SER A 33 -17.58 -18.01 26.63
CA SER A 33 -17.64 -18.88 25.46
C SER A 33 -19.06 -19.10 24.91
N THR A 34 -19.21 -19.14 23.58
CA THR A 34 -20.08 -20.15 22.94
C THR A 34 -19.59 -20.43 21.51
N LYS A 35 -19.30 -21.71 21.23
CA LYS A 35 -19.20 -22.26 19.88
C LYS A 35 -20.61 -22.30 19.28
N SER A 36 -20.74 -22.03 17.98
CA SER A 36 -21.49 -22.88 17.05
C SER A 36 -21.27 -22.43 15.61
N SER A 37 -20.74 -23.37 14.83
CA SER A 37 -20.75 -23.45 13.38
C SER A 37 -22.20 -23.57 12.85
N SER A 38 -22.51 -22.90 11.74
CA SER A 38 -23.20 -23.48 10.57
C SER A 38 -23.39 -22.45 9.46
N SER A 39 -23.34 -23.00 8.25
CA SER A 39 -23.26 -22.42 6.92
C SER A 39 -24.61 -22.02 6.29
N ALA A 40 -24.49 -21.18 5.26
CA ALA A 40 -25.26 -21.13 4.00
C ALA A 40 -26.22 -19.95 3.77
N SER A 41 -25.71 -19.07 2.90
CA SER A 41 -26.31 -18.55 1.66
C SER A 41 -27.43 -17.51 1.68
N ALA A 42 -27.07 -16.41 1.04
CA ALA A 42 -27.77 -15.14 0.88
C ALA A 42 -28.89 -15.18 -0.16
N ALA A 43 -29.88 -14.31 0.06
CA ALA A 43 -30.62 -13.66 -1.00
C ALA A 43 -30.50 -12.14 -0.78
N SER A 44 -30.13 -11.40 -1.82
CA SER A 44 -30.69 -10.08 -2.15
C SER A 44 -30.05 -9.55 -3.42
N THR A 45 -30.89 -9.38 -4.43
CA THR A 45 -30.65 -8.61 -5.63
C THR A 45 -30.51 -7.14 -5.26
N SER A 46 -29.37 -6.52 -5.58
CA SER A 46 -29.22 -5.07 -5.56
C SER A 46 -28.61 -4.61 -6.88
N SER A 47 -29.45 -4.01 -7.72
CA SER A 47 -29.00 -3.08 -8.75
C SER A 47 -28.29 -1.91 -8.08
N SER A 48 -27.03 -1.71 -8.40
CA SER A 48 -26.36 -0.42 -8.21
C SER A 48 -26.00 0.10 -9.59
N SER A 49 -26.68 1.18 -9.96
CA SER A 49 -26.31 2.05 -11.08
C SER A 49 -24.91 2.59 -10.82
N GLU A 50 -23.92 2.12 -11.57
CA GLU A 50 -22.62 2.81 -11.63
C GLU A 50 -22.82 4.09 -12.43
N THR A 51 -22.89 5.22 -11.71
CA THR A 51 -22.58 6.52 -12.29
C THR A 51 -21.12 6.47 -12.74
N THR A 52 -20.90 6.43 -14.06
CA THR A 52 -19.58 6.63 -14.66
C THR A 52 -19.14 8.06 -14.39
N GLU A 53 -18.50 8.28 -13.24
CA GLU A 53 -17.74 9.49 -12.99
C GLU A 53 -16.44 9.40 -13.79
N ALA A 54 -16.51 9.85 -15.05
CA ALA A 54 -15.31 10.10 -15.84
C ALA A 54 -14.68 11.38 -15.28
N ALA A 55 -13.73 11.23 -14.34
CA ALA A 55 -12.92 12.34 -13.89
C ALA A 55 -12.13 12.90 -15.09
N PRO A 56 -12.09 14.24 -15.28
CA PRO A 56 -11.20 14.82 -16.26
C PRO A 56 -9.75 14.56 -15.82
N THR A 57 -9.06 13.64 -16.50
CA THR A 57 -7.61 13.52 -16.36
C THR A 57 -6.98 14.71 -17.09
N THR A 58 -6.76 15.80 -16.37
CA THR A 58 -5.91 16.88 -16.86
C THR A 58 -4.53 16.29 -17.13
N THR A 59 -4.06 16.41 -18.37
CA THR A 59 -2.72 15.97 -18.74
C THR A 59 -1.69 16.74 -17.92
N LEU A 60 -0.76 16.02 -17.32
CA LEU A 60 0.32 16.58 -16.51
C LEU A 60 1.46 17.10 -17.41
N ASP A 61 2.28 18.01 -16.88
CA ASP A 61 3.49 18.45 -17.56
C ASP A 61 4.53 17.31 -17.66
N ILE A 62 5.48 17.41 -18.58
CA ILE A 62 6.55 16.41 -18.79
C ILE A 62 7.28 16.10 -17.48
N SER A 63 7.60 17.12 -16.70
CA SER A 63 8.30 16.95 -15.41
C SER A 63 7.46 16.15 -14.40
N GLN A 64 6.17 16.48 -14.29
CA GLN A 64 5.22 15.78 -13.44
C GLN A 64 4.99 14.34 -13.90
N CYS A 65 5.06 14.09 -15.21
CA CYS A 65 4.94 12.75 -15.75
C CYS A 65 6.13 11.85 -15.45
N VAL A 66 7.34 12.41 -15.34
CA VAL A 66 8.50 11.67 -14.83
C VAL A 66 8.27 11.24 -13.38
N ASP A 67 7.75 12.15 -12.55
CA ASP A 67 7.43 11.84 -11.14
C ASP A 67 6.36 10.74 -11.02
N VAL A 68 5.24 10.87 -11.74
CA VAL A 68 4.15 9.89 -11.71
C VAL A 68 4.59 8.54 -12.26
N THR A 69 5.32 8.50 -13.39
CA THR A 69 5.78 7.25 -14.00
C THR A 69 6.84 6.57 -13.12
N GLY A 70 7.76 7.35 -12.55
CA GLY A 70 8.77 6.87 -11.62
C GLY A 70 8.15 6.32 -10.35
N ALA A 71 7.25 7.06 -9.72
CA ALA A 71 6.54 6.60 -8.52
C ALA A 71 5.67 5.36 -8.79
N ASN A 72 5.06 5.24 -9.97
CA ASN A 72 4.35 4.01 -10.34
C ASN A 72 5.31 2.81 -10.45
N ALA A 73 6.49 2.99 -11.06
CA ALA A 73 7.50 1.93 -11.11
C ALA A 73 8.02 1.56 -9.71
N ASP A 74 8.27 2.57 -8.87
CA ASP A 74 8.71 2.37 -7.48
C ASP A 74 7.65 1.64 -6.65
N LEU A 75 6.36 1.97 -6.82
CA LEU A 75 5.25 1.29 -6.15
C LEU A 75 5.20 -0.18 -6.53
N LEU A 76 5.36 -0.48 -7.82
CA LEU A 76 5.30 -1.86 -8.32
C LEU A 76 6.53 -2.69 -7.94
N THR A 77 7.68 -2.05 -7.73
CA THR A 77 8.96 -2.71 -7.43
C THR A 77 9.37 -2.64 -5.97
N ALA A 78 8.59 -1.95 -5.13
CA ALA A 78 8.80 -1.91 -3.69
C ALA A 78 8.85 -3.33 -3.10
N SER A 79 9.69 -3.49 -2.08
CA SER A 79 9.86 -4.75 -1.35
C SER A 79 9.41 -4.67 0.11
N ASP A 80 8.90 -3.50 0.52
CA ASP A 80 8.39 -3.25 1.86
C ASP A 80 7.37 -2.10 1.84
N ASN A 81 6.60 -2.03 2.93
CA ASN A 81 5.51 -1.05 3.09
C ASN A 81 6.01 0.41 3.10
N ALA A 82 7.24 0.67 3.56
CA ALA A 82 7.76 2.04 3.65
C ALA A 82 8.16 2.58 2.27
N ALA A 83 8.81 1.75 1.46
CA ALA A 83 9.12 2.06 0.06
C ALA A 83 7.83 2.26 -0.75
N ALA A 84 6.87 1.35 -0.61
CA ALA A 84 5.58 1.45 -1.28
C ALA A 84 4.81 2.70 -0.85
N ARG A 85 4.79 3.03 0.45
CA ARG A 85 4.15 4.27 0.95
C ARG A 85 4.78 5.52 0.35
N LYS A 86 6.12 5.60 0.26
CA LYS A 86 6.79 6.76 -0.35
C LYS A 86 6.40 6.95 -1.82
N ALA A 87 6.27 5.86 -2.56
CA ALA A 87 5.80 5.89 -3.93
C ALA A 87 4.32 6.35 -4.00
N ALA A 88 3.46 5.77 -3.16
CA ALA A 88 2.06 6.17 -3.03
C ALA A 88 1.90 7.67 -2.71
N ASP A 89 2.63 8.18 -1.72
CA ASP A 89 2.63 9.60 -1.34
C ASP A 89 3.01 10.51 -2.51
N THR A 90 3.76 10.02 -3.49
CA THR A 90 4.10 10.77 -4.70
C THR A 90 2.94 10.74 -5.70
N LEU A 91 2.36 9.57 -5.96
CA LEU A 91 1.20 9.43 -6.85
C LEU A 91 -0.01 10.22 -6.33
N GLU A 92 -0.28 10.18 -5.03
CA GLU A 92 -1.43 10.84 -4.40
C GLU A 92 -1.40 12.38 -4.49
N LYS A 93 -0.22 12.98 -4.64
CA LYS A 93 -0.07 14.44 -4.85
C LYS A 93 -0.72 14.92 -6.15
N TYR A 94 -0.94 14.03 -7.11
CA TYR A 94 -1.56 14.34 -8.40
C TYR A 94 -3.06 14.01 -8.44
N ASP A 95 -3.67 13.85 -7.26
CA ASP A 95 -5.09 13.62 -7.05
C ASP A 95 -5.70 12.48 -7.93
N PRO A 96 -5.19 11.23 -7.80
CA PRO A 96 -5.77 10.10 -8.49
C PRO A 96 -7.24 9.91 -8.09
N PRO A 97 -8.10 9.42 -9.01
CA PRO A 97 -9.48 9.06 -8.69
C PRO A 97 -9.54 8.04 -7.53
N SER A 98 -10.64 8.01 -6.78
CA SER A 98 -10.77 7.15 -5.59
C SER A 98 -10.46 5.67 -5.87
N LYS A 99 -10.95 5.11 -7.00
CA LYS A 99 -10.67 3.73 -7.40
C LYS A 99 -9.17 3.46 -7.61
N VAL A 100 -8.40 4.49 -8.01
CA VAL A 100 -6.94 4.40 -8.22
C VAL A 100 -6.21 4.56 -6.88
N LYS A 101 -6.67 5.46 -6.00
CA LYS A 101 -6.17 5.56 -4.62
C LYS A 101 -6.32 4.24 -3.87
N ASP A 102 -7.48 3.60 -3.95
CA ASP A 102 -7.72 2.30 -3.33
C ASP A 102 -6.75 1.22 -3.85
N ALA A 103 -6.46 1.22 -5.16
CA ALA A 103 -5.49 0.31 -5.76
C ALA A 103 -4.04 0.59 -5.34
N ILE A 104 -3.67 1.87 -5.20
CA ILE A 104 -2.37 2.30 -4.67
C ILE A 104 -2.23 1.83 -3.22
N GLU A 105 -3.23 2.06 -2.38
CA GLU A 105 -3.24 1.67 -0.97
C GLU A 105 -3.14 0.16 -0.76
N HIS A 106 -3.74 -0.62 -1.67
CA HIS A 106 -3.57 -2.07 -1.68
C HIS A 106 -2.09 -2.44 -1.87
N PHE A 107 -1.42 -1.86 -2.87
CA PHE A 107 0.02 -2.09 -3.08
C PHE A 107 0.86 -1.61 -1.90
N VAL A 108 0.47 -0.53 -1.22
CA VAL A 108 1.17 -0.13 0.00
C VAL A 108 1.06 -1.20 1.08
N THR A 109 -0.15 -1.70 1.31
CA THR A 109 -0.44 -2.70 2.35
C THR A 109 0.31 -4.01 2.10
N THR A 110 0.46 -4.41 0.83
CA THR A 110 1.22 -5.60 0.44
C THR A 110 2.73 -5.35 0.43
N GLY A 111 3.18 -4.09 0.49
CA GLY A 111 4.60 -3.73 0.45
C GLY A 111 5.19 -3.63 -0.95
N GLY A 112 4.34 -3.41 -1.95
CA GLY A 112 4.66 -3.41 -3.37
C GLY A 112 3.73 -4.34 -4.13
N ALA A 113 4.02 -4.56 -5.42
CA ALA A 113 3.20 -5.43 -6.23
C ALA A 113 3.70 -6.89 -6.17
N HIS A 114 2.79 -7.81 -5.85
CA HIS A 114 3.07 -9.25 -5.73
C HIS A 114 2.30 -10.02 -6.81
N PHE A 115 2.96 -10.95 -7.52
CA PHE A 115 2.30 -11.71 -8.58
C PHE A 115 1.33 -12.79 -8.04
N ASP A 116 1.51 -13.21 -6.80
CA ASP A 116 0.63 -14.14 -6.08
C ASP A 116 -0.58 -13.46 -5.42
N ASP A 117 -0.64 -12.13 -5.46
CA ASP A 117 -1.79 -11.36 -4.99
C ASP A 117 -2.98 -11.51 -5.97
N PRO A 118 -4.15 -12.00 -5.51
CA PRO A 118 -5.32 -12.18 -6.37
C PRO A 118 -5.83 -10.87 -6.99
N ASP A 119 -5.57 -9.72 -6.36
CA ASP A 119 -6.03 -8.41 -6.82
C ASP A 119 -4.97 -7.67 -7.68
N TYR A 120 -3.76 -8.24 -7.85
CA TYR A 120 -2.66 -7.61 -8.60
C TYR A 120 -3.10 -7.10 -9.98
N THR A 121 -3.72 -7.98 -10.79
CA THR A 121 -4.07 -7.64 -12.18
C THR A 121 -5.06 -6.48 -12.23
N LYS A 122 -6.06 -6.49 -11.34
CA LYS A 122 -7.08 -5.45 -11.25
C LYS A 122 -6.47 -4.12 -10.82
N ASN A 123 -5.69 -4.12 -9.74
CA ASN A 123 -5.12 -2.92 -9.15
C ASN A 123 -4.04 -2.30 -10.06
N ASN A 124 -3.16 -3.14 -10.63
CA ASN A 124 -2.13 -2.68 -11.57
C ASN A 124 -2.75 -2.04 -12.81
N LYS A 125 -3.86 -2.61 -13.33
CA LYS A 125 -4.58 -2.02 -14.46
C LYS A 125 -5.16 -0.65 -14.12
N LEU A 126 -5.79 -0.49 -12.95
CA LEU A 126 -6.35 0.79 -12.51
C LEU A 126 -5.28 1.88 -12.44
N VAL A 127 -4.14 1.59 -11.80
CA VAL A 127 -3.03 2.54 -11.68
C VAL A 127 -2.40 2.82 -13.05
N SER A 128 -2.11 1.79 -13.84
CA SER A 128 -1.48 1.94 -15.16
C SER A 128 -2.34 2.73 -16.15
N ASP A 129 -3.65 2.49 -16.19
CA ASP A 129 -4.55 3.20 -17.08
C ASP A 129 -4.70 4.67 -16.68
N TRP A 130 -4.72 4.96 -15.37
CA TRP A 130 -4.69 6.34 -14.89
C TRP A 130 -3.38 7.03 -15.26
N VAL A 131 -2.22 6.40 -15.02
CA VAL A 131 -0.90 6.93 -15.40
C VAL A 131 -0.86 7.26 -16.90
N LYS A 132 -1.32 6.34 -17.77
CA LYS A 132 -1.40 6.60 -19.22
C LYS A 132 -2.34 7.75 -19.58
N GLY A 133 -3.43 7.91 -18.84
CA GLY A 133 -4.41 8.99 -19.05
C GLY A 133 -3.85 10.36 -18.69
N VAL A 134 -3.11 10.47 -17.58
CA VAL A 134 -2.50 11.74 -17.14
C VAL A 134 -1.16 12.02 -17.82
N CYS A 135 -0.47 10.98 -18.30
CA CYS A 135 0.83 11.03 -18.96
C CYS A 135 0.83 10.27 -20.30
N PRO A 136 0.17 10.82 -21.32
CA PRO A 136 0.19 10.27 -22.66
C PRO A 136 1.59 10.40 -23.26
N THR A 137 2.08 9.30 -23.85
CA THR A 137 3.31 9.23 -24.64
C THR A 137 3.05 9.52 -26.10
#